data_AF-A0A2A4X5G7-F1
#
_entry.id   AF-A0A2A4X5G7-F1
#
_cell.length_a   1.000
_cell.length_b   1.000
_cell.length_c   1.000
_cell.angle_alpha   90.00
_cell.angle_beta   90.00
_cell.angle_gamma   90.00
#
_symmetry.space_group_name_H-M   'P 1'
#
loop_
_entity.id
_entity.type
_entity.pdbx_description
1 polymer ?
#
loop_
_entity_poly.entity_id
_entity_poly.type
_entity_poly.pdbx_seq_one_letter_code
_entity_poly.pdbx_strand_id
1 'polypeptide(L)'
;MRSKIPISIAPLYWVTSAVIAYLGSKEAPHMLTAMISWMIVIFISILVHELGHALSAKMFGQAPVIKLIAFGGLTIPGPKKIKKWQEFTVIFCGPLFGFLLFLLAAYITTFNFFAKGSFFAYMLDVFVWVNLFWTVVNLLPIIPLDGGQLVRVVLQGLFKKHGERIALVLSVFFGSAVSVFAFSYFSIFVGIVVLLFVFQNIAHLRQIAFKSVSDENEEVTFLYREGQEKFANGDQEGAKATFIKVREVACSGIIYSLATQVLAKMAFEAQNYPEAFNYLNPLYKQLRGENIKILHEAAFRCKHLDTVKKMARECYKLFPTSSVALINAKAYAAGSEVRHAIGWLKAALDQGLSDSENELKSSYFDSIRDESAFKKLTRP
;
A
#
# COMPACT_ATOMS: atom_id res chain seq x y z
N MET A 1 -26.18 -14.01 -24.43
CA MET A 1 -26.39 -14.75 -23.15
C MET A 1 -26.50 -13.75 -22.00
N ARG A 2 -27.65 -13.67 -21.32
CA ARG A 2 -27.83 -12.78 -20.15
C ARG A 2 -27.08 -13.38 -18.94
N SER A 3 -25.80 -13.02 -18.74
CA SER A 3 -25.09 -13.38 -17.51
C SER A 3 -25.82 -12.79 -16.30
N LYS A 4 -26.01 -13.57 -15.24
CA LYS A 4 -26.55 -13.07 -13.96
C LYS A 4 -25.49 -12.17 -13.30
N ILE A 5 -25.91 -11.17 -12.51
CA ILE A 5 -25.01 -10.36 -11.67
C ILE A 5 -24.97 -11.04 -10.29
N PRO A 6 -23.88 -11.69 -9.89
CA PRO A 6 -23.80 -12.32 -8.58
C PRO A 6 -23.75 -11.27 -7.47
N ILE A 7 -24.46 -11.52 -6.38
CA ILE A 7 -24.51 -10.65 -5.19
C ILE A 7 -24.08 -11.49 -3.99
N SER A 8 -23.11 -11.01 -3.21
CA SER A 8 -22.71 -11.61 -1.93
C SER A 8 -22.75 -10.59 -0.82
N ILE A 9 -23.24 -10.97 0.36
CA ILE A 9 -23.38 -10.09 1.52
C ILE A 9 -22.49 -10.61 2.64
N ALA A 10 -21.53 -9.80 3.09
CA ALA A 10 -20.67 -10.16 4.21
C ALA A 10 -21.43 -10.01 5.54
N PRO A 11 -21.20 -10.86 6.56
CA PRO A 11 -21.86 -10.72 7.87
C PRO A 11 -21.67 -9.35 8.52
N LEU A 12 -20.49 -8.75 8.34
CA LEU A 12 -20.15 -7.44 8.89
C LEU A 12 -21.01 -6.29 8.33
N TYR A 13 -21.60 -6.47 7.14
CA TYR A 13 -22.55 -5.51 6.56
C TYR A 13 -23.80 -5.35 7.44
N TRP A 14 -24.32 -6.44 8.01
CA TRP A 14 -25.50 -6.38 8.87
C TRP A 14 -25.19 -5.69 10.20
N VAL A 15 -24.02 -5.93 10.77
CA VAL A 15 -23.57 -5.30 12.02
C VAL A 15 -23.45 -3.79 11.85
N THR A 16 -22.77 -3.34 10.80
CA THR A 16 -22.59 -1.92 10.49
C THR A 16 -23.90 -1.23 10.12
N SER A 17 -24.75 -1.87 9.33
CA SER A 17 -26.10 -1.37 9.03
C SER A 17 -26.95 -1.21 10.30
N ALA A 18 -26.85 -2.15 11.24
CA ALA A 18 -27.54 -2.06 12.53
C ALA A 18 -27.00 -0.91 13.40
N VAL A 19 -25.69 -0.65 13.39
CA VAL A 19 -25.09 0.49 14.09
C VAL A 19 -25.57 1.81 13.49
N ILE A 20 -25.58 1.95 12.16
CA ILE A 20 -26.08 3.16 11.49
C ILE A 20 -27.58 3.32 11.77
N ALA A 21 -28.36 2.24 11.70
CA ALA A 21 -29.78 2.25 11.99
C ALA A 21 -30.05 2.71 13.43
N TYR A 22 -29.30 2.19 14.41
CA TYR A 22 -29.39 2.62 15.80
C TYR A 22 -29.12 4.13 15.97
N LEU A 23 -28.05 4.63 15.34
CA LEU A 23 -27.70 6.05 15.40
C LEU A 23 -28.78 6.92 14.75
N GLY A 24 -29.33 6.49 13.60
CA GLY A 24 -30.38 7.21 12.86
C GLY A 24 -31.77 7.14 13.51
N SER A 25 -32.03 6.14 14.35
CA SER A 25 -33.32 5.94 15.02
C SER A 25 -33.34 6.37 16.48
N LYS A 26 -32.24 6.94 17.01
CA LYS A 26 -32.08 7.19 18.46
C LYS A 26 -33.18 8.07 19.07
N GLU A 27 -33.73 8.99 18.28
CA GLU A 27 -34.78 9.92 18.70
C GLU A 27 -36.19 9.45 18.28
N ALA A 28 -36.32 8.27 17.66
CA ALA A 28 -37.60 7.77 17.19
C ALA A 28 -38.46 7.22 18.35
N PRO A 29 -39.78 7.51 18.39
CA PRO A 29 -40.68 7.05 19.46
C PRO A 29 -40.72 5.51 19.64
N HIS A 30 -40.59 4.77 18.53
CA HIS A 30 -40.57 3.31 18.51
C HIS A 30 -39.25 2.81 17.91
N MET A 31 -38.17 2.90 18.70
CA MET A 31 -36.79 2.67 18.26
C MET A 31 -36.60 1.35 17.49
N LEU A 32 -37.15 0.23 17.96
CA LEU A 32 -36.98 -1.07 17.27
C LEU A 32 -37.57 -1.05 15.85
N THR A 33 -38.80 -0.56 15.70
CA THR A 33 -39.44 -0.47 14.38
C THR A 33 -38.71 0.51 13.47
N ALA A 34 -38.22 1.62 14.04
CA ALA A 34 -37.42 2.59 13.30
C ALA A 34 -36.08 1.99 12.83
N MET A 35 -35.38 1.23 13.69
CA MET A 35 -34.16 0.53 13.31
C MET A 35 -34.40 -0.45 12.15
N ILE A 36 -35.51 -1.21 12.19
CA ILE A 36 -35.88 -2.13 11.11
C ILE A 36 -36.11 -1.36 9.80
N SER A 37 -36.86 -0.24 9.84
CA SER A 37 -37.05 0.63 8.67
C SER A 37 -35.71 1.09 8.11
N TRP A 38 -34.82 1.62 8.96
CA TRP A 38 -33.49 2.09 8.57
C TRP A 38 -32.65 0.97 7.92
N MET A 39 -32.61 -0.23 8.51
CA MET A 39 -31.86 -1.34 7.94
C MET A 39 -32.38 -1.75 6.56
N ILE A 40 -33.70 -1.81 6.37
CA ILE A 40 -34.33 -2.11 5.07
C ILE A 40 -33.99 -1.01 4.05
N VAL A 41 -34.13 0.26 4.44
CA VAL A 41 -33.82 1.40 3.57
C VAL A 41 -32.35 1.39 3.16
N ILE A 42 -31.42 1.24 4.11
CA ILE A 42 -29.97 1.19 3.84
C ILE A 42 -29.65 0.05 2.87
N PHE A 43 -30.23 -1.14 3.10
CA PHE A 43 -30.03 -2.29 2.23
C PHE A 43 -30.48 -2.04 0.80
N ILE A 44 -31.71 -1.56 0.61
CA ILE A 44 -32.24 -1.28 -0.72
C ILE A 44 -31.45 -0.16 -1.39
N SER A 45 -31.11 0.91 -0.65
CA SER A 45 -30.41 2.08 -1.20
C SER A 45 -29.02 1.72 -1.71
N ILE A 46 -28.23 1.02 -0.90
CA ILE A 46 -26.89 0.56 -1.31
C ILE A 46 -27.00 -0.44 -2.45
N LEU A 47 -27.94 -1.38 -2.40
CA LEU A 47 -28.09 -2.37 -3.46
C LEU A 47 -28.46 -1.73 -4.81
N VAL A 48 -29.39 -0.77 -4.82
CA VAL A 48 -29.80 -0.05 -6.04
C VAL A 48 -28.65 0.80 -6.59
N HIS A 49 -27.89 1.44 -5.71
CA HIS A 49 -26.67 2.16 -6.09
C HIS A 49 -25.64 1.23 -6.77
N GLU A 50 -25.29 0.10 -6.15
CA GLU A 50 -24.37 -0.88 -6.75
C GLU A 50 -24.90 -1.49 -8.04
N LEU A 51 -26.22 -1.69 -8.14
CA LEU A 51 -26.86 -2.12 -9.39
C LEU A 51 -26.68 -1.09 -10.50
N GLY A 52 -26.65 0.21 -10.20
CA GLY A 52 -26.32 1.25 -11.18
C GLY A 52 -24.95 1.03 -11.82
N HIS A 53 -23.92 0.77 -11.01
CA HIS A 53 -22.58 0.41 -11.51
C HIS A 53 -22.59 -0.92 -12.28
N ALA A 54 -23.22 -1.96 -11.72
CA ALA A 54 -23.17 -3.29 -12.32
C ALA A 54 -23.93 -3.36 -13.66
N LEU A 55 -25.10 -2.71 -13.75
CA LEU A 55 -25.89 -2.69 -14.99
C LEU A 55 -25.15 -1.93 -16.10
N SER A 56 -24.57 -0.78 -15.80
CA SER A 56 -23.78 0.00 -16.76
C SER A 56 -22.49 -0.73 -17.17
N ALA A 57 -21.77 -1.36 -16.24
CA ALA A 57 -20.60 -2.18 -16.54
C ALA A 57 -20.94 -3.33 -17.49
N LYS A 58 -22.11 -3.97 -17.27
CA LYS A 58 -22.62 -5.03 -18.13
C LYS A 58 -22.97 -4.52 -19.53
N MET A 59 -23.52 -3.32 -19.66
CA MET A 59 -23.77 -2.69 -20.97
C MET A 59 -22.48 -2.52 -21.78
N PHE A 60 -21.34 -2.29 -21.13
CA PHE A 60 -20.03 -2.25 -21.78
C PHE A 60 -19.35 -3.63 -21.93
N GLY A 61 -20.06 -4.70 -21.57
CA GLY A 61 -19.64 -6.09 -21.73
C GLY A 61 -18.68 -6.58 -20.64
N GLN A 62 -18.65 -5.94 -19.48
CA GLN A 62 -18.00 -6.49 -18.30
C GLN A 62 -18.95 -7.50 -17.60
N ALA A 63 -18.36 -8.40 -16.82
CA ALA A 63 -19.09 -9.35 -15.96
C ALA A 63 -18.91 -8.93 -14.49
N PRO A 64 -19.72 -7.99 -13.98
CA PRO A 64 -19.52 -7.45 -12.64
C PRO A 64 -20.08 -8.38 -11.55
N VAL A 65 -19.51 -8.25 -10.35
CA VAL A 65 -19.97 -8.93 -9.12
C VAL A 65 -20.18 -7.88 -8.04
N ILE A 66 -21.34 -7.91 -7.37
CA ILE A 66 -21.66 -7.00 -6.27
C ILE A 66 -21.32 -7.67 -4.94
N LYS A 67 -20.56 -6.98 -4.09
CA LYS A 67 -20.30 -7.40 -2.71
C LYS A 67 -20.74 -6.34 -1.73
N LEU A 68 -21.67 -6.67 -0.83
CA LEU A 68 -22.01 -5.79 0.29
C LEU A 68 -21.07 -6.08 1.46
N ILE A 69 -20.34 -5.07 1.91
CA ILE A 69 -19.29 -5.13 2.93
C ILE A 69 -19.53 -4.04 3.98
N ALA A 70 -18.86 -4.12 5.13
CA ALA A 70 -19.01 -3.20 6.28
C ALA A 70 -19.65 -1.82 5.96
N PHE A 71 -18.90 -0.87 5.41
CA PHE A 71 -19.38 0.50 5.24
C PHE A 71 -20.14 0.77 3.93
N GLY A 72 -20.53 -0.25 3.15
CA GLY A 72 -21.19 -0.01 1.86
C GLY A 72 -21.28 -1.22 0.92
N GLY A 73 -21.27 -0.93 -0.37
CA GLY A 73 -21.16 -1.91 -1.43
C GLY A 73 -19.83 -1.79 -2.17
N LEU A 74 -19.48 -2.83 -2.92
CA LEU A 74 -18.38 -2.83 -3.85
C LEU A 74 -18.79 -3.62 -5.10
N THR A 75 -18.94 -2.91 -6.21
CA THR A 75 -19.06 -3.54 -7.53
C THR A 75 -17.68 -3.80 -8.11
N ILE A 76 -17.31 -5.09 -8.19
CA ILE A 76 -16.05 -5.52 -8.80
C ILE A 76 -16.28 -5.64 -10.31
N PRO A 77 -15.60 -4.84 -11.15
CA PRO A 77 -15.72 -4.95 -12.59
C PRO A 77 -15.07 -6.25 -13.11
N GLY A 78 -15.59 -6.77 -14.21
CA GLY A 78 -15.00 -7.93 -14.89
C GLY A 78 -13.66 -7.60 -15.59
N PRO A 79 -12.92 -8.61 -16.06
CA PRO A 79 -11.55 -8.44 -16.59
C PRO A 79 -11.45 -7.65 -17.91
N LYS A 80 -12.59 -7.44 -18.60
CA LYS A 80 -12.62 -6.70 -19.87
C LYS A 80 -12.24 -5.23 -19.63
N LYS A 81 -11.18 -4.78 -20.29
CA LYS A 81 -10.78 -3.36 -20.31
C LYS A 81 -11.82 -2.54 -21.08
N ILE A 82 -12.23 -1.41 -20.53
CA ILE A 82 -13.18 -0.46 -21.11
C ILE A 82 -12.52 0.91 -21.31
N LYS A 83 -13.07 1.74 -22.20
CA LYS A 83 -12.57 3.10 -22.46
C LYS A 83 -12.84 4.00 -21.23
N LYS A 84 -12.05 5.06 -21.05
CA LYS A 84 -12.18 5.97 -19.89
C LYS A 84 -13.56 6.63 -19.77
N TRP A 85 -14.18 7.00 -20.88
CA TRP A 85 -15.56 7.53 -20.84
C TRP A 85 -16.57 6.46 -20.39
N GLN A 86 -16.34 5.17 -20.70
CA GLN A 86 -17.18 4.07 -20.23
C GLN A 86 -16.97 3.86 -18.73
N GLU A 87 -15.72 3.90 -18.26
CA GLU A 87 -15.38 3.86 -16.82
C GLU A 87 -16.08 5.00 -16.07
N PHE A 88 -16.04 6.22 -16.60
CA PHE A 88 -16.75 7.37 -16.05
C PHE A 88 -18.26 7.11 -15.95
N THR A 89 -18.90 6.64 -17.03
CA THR A 89 -20.33 6.32 -17.03
C THR A 89 -20.66 5.25 -16.00
N VAL A 90 -19.83 4.21 -15.87
CA VAL A 90 -20.04 3.15 -14.88
C VAL A 90 -20.03 3.70 -13.46
N ILE A 91 -19.01 4.50 -13.13
CA ILE A 91 -18.90 5.13 -11.80
C ILE A 91 -20.09 6.09 -11.58
N PHE A 92 -20.45 6.90 -12.57
CA PHE A 92 -21.55 7.87 -12.42
C PHE A 92 -22.92 7.22 -12.23
N CYS A 93 -23.15 6.03 -12.80
CA CYS A 93 -24.44 5.35 -12.71
C CYS A 93 -24.81 4.94 -11.28
N GLY A 94 -23.87 4.72 -10.36
CA GLY A 94 -24.19 4.42 -8.96
C GLY A 94 -24.88 5.60 -8.26
N PRO A 95 -24.24 6.77 -8.16
CA PRO A 95 -24.84 7.98 -7.61
C PRO A 95 -26.12 8.40 -8.33
N LEU A 96 -26.19 8.24 -9.66
CA LEU A 96 -27.39 8.51 -10.45
C LEU A 96 -28.57 7.64 -10.00
N PHE A 97 -28.36 6.33 -9.79
CA PHE A 97 -29.43 5.43 -9.36
C PHE A 97 -29.88 5.75 -7.93
N GLY A 98 -28.96 6.06 -7.03
CA GLY A 98 -29.29 6.58 -5.69
C GLY A 98 -30.10 7.88 -5.75
N PHE A 99 -29.74 8.79 -6.65
CA PHE A 99 -30.44 10.06 -6.83
C PHE A 99 -31.86 9.87 -7.39
N LEU A 100 -32.03 8.99 -8.38
CA LEU A 100 -33.34 8.63 -8.92
C LEU A 100 -34.23 8.00 -7.84
N LEU A 101 -33.63 7.21 -6.95
CA LEU A 101 -34.33 6.59 -5.83
C LEU A 101 -34.78 7.64 -4.79
N PHE A 102 -33.96 8.65 -4.52
CA PHE A 102 -34.35 9.84 -3.75
C PHE A 102 -35.52 10.58 -4.40
N LEU A 103 -35.43 10.91 -5.70
CA LEU A 103 -36.49 11.63 -6.41
C LEU A 103 -37.80 10.87 -6.40
N LEU A 104 -37.76 9.55 -6.61
CA LEU A 104 -38.93 8.70 -6.56
C LEU A 104 -39.59 8.73 -5.17
N ALA A 105 -38.80 8.58 -4.10
CA ALA A 105 -39.32 8.63 -2.75
C ALA A 105 -39.92 10.00 -2.41
N ALA A 106 -39.22 11.08 -2.77
CA ALA A 106 -39.66 12.46 -2.56
C ALA A 106 -40.92 12.80 -3.39
N TYR A 107 -41.11 12.18 -4.55
CA TYR A 107 -42.34 12.30 -5.31
C TYR A 107 -43.49 11.54 -4.67
N ILE A 108 -43.26 10.34 -4.14
CA ILE A 108 -44.32 9.55 -3.47
C ILE A 108 -44.84 10.27 -2.23
N THR A 109 -44.00 11.00 -1.49
CA THR A 109 -44.44 11.74 -0.30
C THR A 109 -45.49 12.83 -0.61
N THR A 110 -45.53 13.38 -1.84
CA THR A 110 -46.49 14.44 -2.19
C THR A 110 -47.94 13.96 -2.24
N PHE A 111 -48.16 12.65 -2.40
CA PHE A 111 -49.50 12.06 -2.50
C PHE A 111 -50.13 11.74 -1.13
N ASN A 112 -49.37 11.80 -0.04
CA ASN A 112 -49.84 11.46 1.31
C ASN A 112 -50.57 10.10 1.39
N PHE A 113 -50.09 9.09 0.64
CA PHE A 113 -50.70 7.74 0.62
C PHE A 113 -50.77 7.08 1.99
N PHE A 114 -49.84 7.41 2.89
CA PHE A 114 -49.72 6.80 4.21
C PHE A 114 -50.16 7.79 5.29
N ALA A 115 -50.89 7.30 6.28
CA ALA A 115 -51.28 8.10 7.44
C ALA A 115 -50.05 8.65 8.17
N LYS A 116 -50.11 9.92 8.59
CA LYS A 116 -49.03 10.55 9.35
C LYS A 116 -48.72 9.75 10.62
N GLY A 117 -47.44 9.53 10.90
CA GLY A 117 -46.99 8.71 12.03
C GLY A 117 -47.07 7.20 11.81
N SER A 118 -47.60 6.73 10.67
CA SER A 118 -47.54 5.31 10.33
C SER A 118 -46.11 4.85 10.02
N PHE A 119 -45.86 3.54 10.19
CA PHE A 119 -44.58 2.91 9.86
C PHE A 119 -44.12 3.21 8.43
N PHE A 120 -45.04 3.13 7.45
CA PHE A 120 -44.71 3.37 6.04
C PHE A 120 -44.42 4.84 5.74
N ALA A 121 -45.11 5.78 6.39
CA ALA A 121 -44.79 7.20 6.28
C ALA A 121 -43.36 7.47 6.80
N TYR A 122 -43.03 6.96 7.99
CA TYR A 122 -41.69 7.08 8.55
C TYR A 122 -40.61 6.44 7.67
N MET A 123 -40.86 5.22 7.18
CA MET A 123 -39.92 4.52 6.30
C MET A 123 -39.66 5.31 5.01
N LEU A 124 -40.69 5.95 4.44
CA LEU A 124 -40.56 6.78 3.25
C LEU A 124 -39.73 8.05 3.53
N ASP A 125 -39.95 8.71 4.68
CA ASP A 125 -39.15 9.86 5.10
C ASP A 125 -37.67 9.49 5.26
N VAL A 126 -37.39 8.35 5.90
CA VAL A 126 -36.03 7.79 6.01
C VAL A 126 -35.46 7.51 4.62
N PHE A 127 -36.26 6.97 3.71
CA PHE A 127 -35.85 6.68 2.33
C PHE A 127 -35.39 7.92 1.56
N VAL A 128 -36.12 9.03 1.70
CA VAL A 128 -35.76 10.33 1.09
C VAL A 128 -34.42 10.81 1.63
N TRP A 129 -34.29 10.90 2.97
CA TRP A 129 -33.09 11.43 3.60
C TRP A 129 -31.85 10.56 3.36
N VAL A 130 -32.00 9.24 3.49
CA VAL A 130 -30.90 8.29 3.32
C VAL A 130 -30.37 8.30 1.88
N ASN A 131 -31.24 8.31 0.87
CA ASN A 131 -30.79 8.32 -0.53
C ASN A 131 -30.14 9.66 -0.92
N LEU A 132 -30.70 10.79 -0.46
CA LEU A 132 -30.07 12.09 -0.68
C LEU A 132 -28.69 12.14 -0.02
N PHE A 133 -28.60 11.72 1.25
CA PHE A 133 -27.36 11.69 2.01
C PHE A 133 -26.30 10.81 1.32
N TRP A 134 -26.63 9.56 0.97
CA TRP A 134 -25.69 8.66 0.30
C TRP A 134 -25.26 9.16 -1.07
N THR A 135 -26.15 9.76 -1.86
CA THR A 135 -25.77 10.35 -3.15
C THR A 135 -24.79 11.50 -2.96
N VAL A 136 -25.06 12.43 -2.03
CA VAL A 136 -24.18 13.58 -1.78
C VAL A 136 -22.81 13.12 -1.26
N VAL A 137 -22.80 12.21 -0.29
CA VAL A 137 -21.55 11.65 0.25
C VAL A 137 -20.76 10.95 -0.84
N ASN A 138 -21.39 10.09 -1.64
CA ASN A 138 -20.69 9.38 -2.70
C ASN A 138 -20.15 10.30 -3.80
N LEU A 139 -20.73 11.49 -4.01
CA LEU A 139 -20.22 12.48 -4.96
C LEU A 139 -19.10 13.37 -4.39
N LEU A 140 -18.72 13.23 -3.12
CA LEU A 140 -17.57 13.94 -2.57
C LEU A 140 -16.28 13.53 -3.32
N PRO A 141 -15.36 14.46 -3.60
CA PRO A 141 -14.11 14.21 -4.33
C PRO A 141 -13.05 13.52 -3.44
N ILE A 142 -13.43 12.42 -2.79
CA ILE A 142 -12.61 11.67 -1.83
C ILE A 142 -12.64 10.20 -2.25
N ILE A 143 -11.52 9.65 -2.68
CA ILE A 143 -11.38 8.20 -2.95
C ILE A 143 -11.43 7.48 -1.59
N PRO A 144 -12.20 6.38 -1.42
CA PRO A 144 -12.76 5.52 -2.46
C PRO A 144 -14.15 5.88 -3.00
N LEU A 145 -14.77 6.97 -2.54
CA LEU A 145 -16.12 7.39 -2.97
C LEU A 145 -16.14 7.70 -4.48
N ASP A 146 -17.32 7.53 -5.08
CA ASP A 146 -17.50 7.66 -6.54
C ASP A 146 -17.07 9.02 -7.09
N GLY A 147 -17.33 10.12 -6.39
CA GLY A 147 -16.91 11.46 -6.78
C GLY A 147 -15.39 11.56 -6.89
N GLY A 148 -14.67 10.94 -5.94
CA GLY A 148 -13.22 10.80 -6.01
C GLY A 148 -12.77 9.95 -7.21
N GLN A 149 -13.48 8.86 -7.51
CA GLN A 149 -13.21 8.01 -8.68
C GLN A 149 -13.52 8.72 -10.01
N LEU A 150 -14.58 9.53 -10.08
CA LEU A 150 -14.93 10.35 -11.24
C LEU A 150 -13.83 11.38 -11.50
N VAL A 151 -13.41 12.10 -10.46
CA VAL A 151 -12.28 13.05 -10.53
C VAL A 151 -11.02 12.31 -11.00
N ARG A 152 -10.74 11.12 -10.46
CA ARG A 152 -9.60 10.29 -10.90
C ARG A 152 -9.66 9.97 -12.39
N VAL A 153 -10.79 9.49 -12.89
CA VAL A 153 -10.94 9.10 -14.31
C VAL A 153 -10.80 10.30 -15.23
N VAL A 154 -11.39 11.45 -14.87
CA VAL A 154 -11.26 12.71 -15.63
C VAL A 154 -9.81 13.17 -15.67
N LEU A 155 -9.14 13.23 -14.51
CA LEU A 155 -7.75 13.67 -14.42
C LEU A 155 -6.80 12.70 -15.14
N GLN A 156 -7.04 11.39 -15.09
CA GLN A 156 -6.29 10.42 -15.89
C GLN A 156 -6.52 10.62 -17.39
N GLY A 157 -7.72 11.03 -17.82
CA GLY A 157 -7.98 11.40 -19.21
C GLY A 157 -7.20 12.64 -19.66
N LEU A 158 -7.14 13.67 -18.81
CA LEU A 158 -6.50 14.96 -19.13
C LEU A 158 -4.97 14.92 -18.99
N PHE A 159 -4.47 14.37 -17.88
CA PHE A 159 -3.06 14.42 -17.49
C PHE A 159 -2.35 13.07 -17.57
N LYS A 160 -3.01 12.05 -18.14
CA LYS A 160 -2.51 10.69 -18.28
C LYS A 160 -2.00 10.17 -16.92
N LYS A 161 -0.71 9.88 -16.83
CA LYS A 161 -0.05 9.26 -15.67
C LYS A 161 -0.03 10.16 -14.43
N HIS A 162 -0.02 11.48 -14.60
CA HIS A 162 -0.04 12.41 -13.47
C HIS A 162 -1.44 12.56 -12.85
N GLY A 163 -2.49 12.22 -13.61
CA GLY A 163 -3.87 12.40 -13.19
C GLY A 163 -4.24 11.63 -11.93
N GLU A 164 -3.73 10.41 -11.77
CA GLU A 164 -3.97 9.60 -10.57
C GLU A 164 -3.34 10.22 -9.32
N ARG A 165 -2.09 10.70 -9.43
CA ARG A 165 -1.40 11.37 -8.33
C ARG A 165 -2.15 12.64 -7.92
N ILE A 166 -2.59 13.45 -8.90
CA ILE A 166 -3.37 14.67 -8.62
C ILE A 166 -4.70 14.32 -7.93
N ALA A 167 -5.40 13.29 -8.41
CA ALA A 167 -6.66 12.84 -7.81
C ALA A 167 -6.51 12.41 -6.35
N LEU A 168 -5.44 11.65 -6.04
CA LEU A 168 -5.15 11.24 -4.67
C LEU A 168 -4.77 12.43 -3.77
N VAL A 169 -4.03 13.42 -4.29
CA VAL A 169 -3.72 14.65 -3.54
C VAL A 169 -4.99 15.45 -3.24
N LEU A 170 -5.87 15.62 -4.22
CA LEU A 170 -7.17 16.26 -4.01
C LEU A 170 -8.03 15.48 -3.00
N SER A 171 -8.05 14.15 -3.11
CA SER A 171 -8.74 13.27 -2.17
C SER A 171 -8.25 13.46 -0.73
N VAL A 172 -6.93 13.54 -0.52
CA VAL A 172 -6.34 13.85 0.80
C VAL A 172 -6.76 15.23 1.29
N PHE A 173 -6.72 16.25 0.42
CA PHE A 173 -7.09 17.62 0.77
C PHE A 173 -8.57 17.71 1.20
N PHE A 174 -9.49 17.29 0.34
CA PHE A 174 -10.92 17.33 0.63
C PHE A 174 -11.30 16.40 1.78
N GLY A 175 -10.72 15.20 1.85
CA GLY A 175 -10.94 14.27 2.95
C GLY A 175 -10.49 14.82 4.30
N SER A 176 -9.35 15.52 4.34
CA SER A 176 -8.88 16.18 5.56
C SER A 176 -9.81 17.30 5.99
N ALA A 177 -10.26 18.15 5.06
CA ALA A 177 -11.21 19.22 5.34
C ALA A 177 -12.55 18.68 5.86
N VAL A 178 -13.10 17.65 5.22
CA VAL A 178 -14.36 17.01 5.63
C VAL A 178 -14.19 16.30 6.98
N SER A 179 -13.06 15.65 7.24
CA SER A 179 -12.79 15.00 8.52
C SER A 179 -12.72 16.01 9.67
N VAL A 180 -12.01 17.13 9.49
CA VAL A 180 -11.95 18.23 10.48
C VAL A 180 -13.35 18.78 10.74
N PHE A 181 -14.11 19.10 9.68
CA PHE A 181 -15.48 19.56 9.81
C PHE A 181 -16.36 18.56 10.56
N ALA A 182 -16.22 17.26 10.26
CA ALA A 182 -16.98 16.20 10.89
C ALA A 182 -16.70 16.05 12.38
N PHE A 183 -15.43 16.20 12.80
CA PHE A 183 -15.05 16.21 14.21
C PHE A 183 -15.57 17.44 14.97
N SER A 184 -15.66 18.59 14.31
CA SER A 184 -16.11 19.83 14.94
C SER A 184 -17.64 19.94 15.07
N TYR A 185 -18.40 19.47 14.08
CA TYR A 185 -19.83 19.80 13.97
C TYR A 185 -20.77 18.61 13.74
N PHE A 186 -20.25 17.42 13.46
CA PHE A 186 -21.06 16.27 13.04
C PHE A 186 -20.96 15.13 14.06
N SER A 187 -20.14 14.12 13.77
CA SER A 187 -20.00 12.93 14.59
C SER A 187 -18.57 12.43 14.50
N ILE A 188 -18.02 12.06 15.67
CA ILE A 188 -16.70 11.43 15.79
C ILE A 188 -16.61 10.21 14.86
N PHE A 189 -17.69 9.44 14.74
CA PHE A 189 -17.72 8.26 13.88
C PHE A 189 -17.48 8.61 12.41
N VAL A 190 -18.18 9.61 11.88
CA VAL A 190 -18.00 10.07 10.48
C VAL A 190 -16.60 10.64 10.28
N GLY A 191 -16.12 11.45 11.25
CA GLY A 191 -14.78 12.01 11.21
C GLY A 191 -13.70 10.94 11.11
N ILE A 192 -13.82 9.85 11.89
CA ILE A 192 -12.91 8.70 11.85
C ILE A 192 -12.98 7.98 10.50
N VAL A 193 -14.17 7.67 9.99
CA VAL A 193 -14.31 6.94 8.71
C VAL A 193 -13.66 7.73 7.56
N VAL A 194 -13.92 9.04 7.46
CA VAL A 194 -13.31 9.88 6.43
C VAL A 194 -11.80 10.00 6.64
N LEU A 195 -11.33 10.08 7.89
CA LEU A 195 -9.89 10.10 8.21
C LEU A 195 -9.19 8.81 7.77
N LEU A 196 -9.84 7.65 7.89
CA LEU A 196 -9.30 6.39 7.39
C LEU A 196 -9.13 6.42 5.86
N PHE A 197 -10.07 7.02 5.13
CA PHE A 197 -9.90 7.23 3.69
C PHE A 197 -8.69 8.14 3.41
N VAL A 198 -8.50 9.23 4.16
CA VAL A 198 -7.30 10.08 4.02
C VAL A 198 -6.01 9.28 4.19
N PHE A 199 -5.91 8.46 5.25
CA PHE A 199 -4.74 7.61 5.47
C PHE A 199 -4.52 6.61 4.34
N GLN A 200 -5.59 5.97 3.84
CA GLN A 200 -5.52 5.07 2.69
C GLN A 200 -4.98 5.77 1.44
N ASN A 201 -5.39 7.01 1.18
CA ASN A 201 -4.90 7.79 0.04
C ASN A 201 -3.43 8.21 0.20
N ILE A 202 -3.01 8.59 1.41
CA ILE A 202 -1.58 8.88 1.70
C ILE A 202 -0.73 7.62 1.49
N ALA A 203 -1.20 6.47 1.97
CA ALA A 203 -0.52 5.19 1.77
C ALA A 203 -0.42 4.86 0.27
N HIS A 204 -1.49 5.07 -0.50
CA HIS A 204 -1.51 4.85 -1.94
C HIS A 204 -0.56 5.80 -2.69
N LEU A 205 -0.53 7.08 -2.33
CA LEU A 205 0.43 8.06 -2.87
C LEU A 205 1.88 7.63 -2.64
N ARG A 206 2.19 7.11 -1.45
CA ARG A 206 3.53 6.59 -1.15
C ARG A 206 3.85 5.40 -2.05
N GLN A 207 2.93 4.47 -2.26
CA GLN A 207 3.13 3.31 -3.14
C GLN A 207 3.39 3.72 -4.59
N ILE A 208 2.60 4.64 -5.15
CA ILE A 208 2.79 5.14 -6.52
C ILE A 208 4.11 5.92 -6.63
N ALA A 209 4.51 6.68 -5.61
CA ALA A 209 5.78 7.40 -5.62
C ALA A 209 7.01 6.47 -5.70
N PHE A 210 6.88 5.20 -5.30
CA PHE A 210 7.94 4.19 -5.42
C PHE A 210 7.90 3.40 -6.74
N LYS A 211 6.81 3.44 -7.50
CA LYS A 211 6.67 2.75 -8.79
C LYS A 211 7.18 3.67 -9.91
N SER A 212 8.26 3.30 -10.58
CA SER A 212 8.78 4.10 -11.70
C SER A 212 7.97 3.88 -12.98
N VAL A 213 8.15 4.76 -13.96
CA VAL A 213 7.56 4.61 -15.32
C VAL A 213 8.00 3.31 -16.00
N SER A 214 9.19 2.80 -15.67
CA SER A 214 9.74 1.56 -16.23
C SER A 214 9.17 0.29 -15.60
N ASP A 215 8.64 0.35 -14.38
CA ASP A 215 7.99 -0.80 -13.72
C ASP A 215 6.65 -1.19 -14.38
N GLU A 216 6.12 -0.32 -15.23
CA GLU A 216 4.90 -0.56 -16.01
C GLU A 216 5.18 -0.82 -17.51
N ASN A 217 6.46 -0.86 -17.91
CA ASN A 217 6.83 -1.23 -19.27
C ASN A 217 6.73 -2.76 -19.43
N GLU A 218 5.88 -3.21 -20.35
CA GLU A 218 5.70 -4.64 -20.65
C GLU A 218 7.01 -5.28 -21.11
N GLU A 219 7.87 -4.54 -21.83
CA GLU A 219 9.20 -5.02 -22.24
C GLU A 219 10.12 -5.26 -21.03
N VAL A 220 10.16 -4.31 -20.09
CA VAL A 220 10.98 -4.44 -18.87
C VAL A 220 10.50 -5.63 -18.03
N THR A 221 9.18 -5.81 -17.93
CA THR A 221 8.58 -6.94 -17.21
C THR A 221 8.89 -8.27 -17.89
N PHE A 222 8.81 -8.31 -19.22
CA PHE A 222 9.14 -9.49 -20.02
C PHE A 222 10.62 -9.87 -19.86
N LEU A 223 11.54 -8.90 -20.05
CA LEU A 223 12.98 -9.12 -19.88
C LEU A 223 13.31 -9.60 -18.46
N TYR A 224 12.67 -9.03 -17.43
CA TYR A 224 12.90 -9.48 -16.06
C TYR A 224 12.47 -10.94 -15.85
N ARG A 225 11.32 -11.34 -16.39
CA ARG A 225 10.85 -12.74 -16.33
C ARG A 225 11.78 -13.68 -17.10
N GLU A 226 12.20 -13.29 -18.30
CA GLU A 226 13.15 -14.06 -19.10
C GLU A 226 14.47 -14.27 -18.33
N GLY A 227 14.98 -13.24 -17.66
CA GLY A 227 16.18 -13.36 -16.82
C GLY A 227 15.99 -14.34 -15.65
N GLN A 228 14.83 -14.32 -15.01
CA GLN A 228 14.49 -15.27 -13.94
C GLN A 228 14.38 -16.72 -14.46
N GLU A 229 13.79 -16.93 -15.63
CA GLU A 229 13.69 -18.25 -16.25
C GLU A 229 15.06 -18.82 -16.61
N LYS A 230 15.95 -18.02 -17.21
CA LYS A 230 17.34 -18.43 -17.48
C LYS A 230 18.07 -18.81 -16.20
N PHE A 231 17.92 -17.99 -15.15
CA PHE A 231 18.53 -18.27 -13.85
C PHE A 231 18.02 -19.58 -13.25
N ALA A 232 16.70 -19.83 -13.31
CA ALA A 232 16.08 -21.07 -12.83
C ALA A 232 16.53 -22.31 -13.61
N ASN A 233 16.81 -22.16 -14.90
CA ASN A 233 17.31 -23.24 -15.76
C ASN A 233 18.83 -23.48 -15.66
N GLY A 234 19.53 -22.75 -14.78
CA GLY A 234 20.97 -22.88 -14.58
C GLY A 234 21.84 -22.10 -15.58
N ASP A 235 21.24 -21.34 -16.50
CA ASP A 235 21.95 -20.45 -17.43
C ASP A 235 22.32 -19.13 -16.74
N GLN A 236 23.37 -19.18 -15.91
CA GLN A 236 23.84 -18.05 -15.10
C GLN A 236 24.31 -16.88 -15.96
N GLU A 237 25.07 -17.14 -17.03
CA GLU A 237 25.60 -16.10 -17.92
C GLU A 237 24.49 -15.44 -18.74
N GLY A 238 23.56 -16.23 -19.28
CA GLY A 238 22.40 -15.71 -20.01
C GLY A 238 21.48 -14.89 -19.10
N ALA A 239 21.27 -15.32 -17.86
CA ALA A 239 20.52 -14.56 -16.85
C ALA A 239 21.20 -13.23 -16.53
N LYS A 240 22.53 -13.24 -16.32
CA LYS A 240 23.31 -12.02 -16.05
C LYS A 240 23.15 -11.01 -17.19
N ALA A 241 23.33 -11.46 -18.44
CA ALA A 241 23.15 -10.61 -19.62
C ALA A 241 21.74 -10.02 -19.71
N THR A 242 20.70 -10.83 -19.45
CA THR A 242 19.32 -10.35 -19.46
C THR A 242 19.08 -9.31 -18.35
N PHE A 243 19.56 -9.52 -17.12
CA PHE A 243 19.38 -8.54 -16.04
C PHE A 243 20.15 -7.24 -16.27
N ILE A 244 21.29 -7.27 -16.96
CA ILE A 244 21.98 -6.04 -17.40
C ILE A 244 21.08 -5.28 -18.38
N LYS A 245 20.51 -5.96 -19.37
CA LYS A 245 19.58 -5.35 -20.32
C LYS A 245 18.33 -4.77 -19.65
N VAL A 246 17.78 -5.46 -18.64
CA VAL A 246 16.68 -4.94 -17.81
C VAL A 246 17.05 -3.58 -17.21
N ARG A 247 18.27 -3.44 -16.68
CA ARG A 247 18.73 -2.18 -16.07
C ARG A 247 18.89 -1.06 -17.09
N GLU A 248 19.41 -1.38 -18.28
CA GLU A 248 19.56 -0.43 -19.39
C GLU A 248 18.21 0.10 -19.88
N VAL A 249 17.19 -0.76 -19.96
CA VAL A 249 15.85 -0.35 -20.41
C VAL A 249 15.06 0.34 -19.30
N ALA A 250 15.19 -0.13 -18.05
CA ALA A 250 14.40 0.39 -16.94
C ALA A 250 14.93 1.70 -16.35
N CYS A 251 16.25 1.91 -16.33
CA CYS A 251 16.97 3.06 -15.75
C CYS A 251 16.75 3.37 -14.25
N SER A 252 15.58 3.08 -13.68
CA SER A 252 15.18 3.29 -12.27
C SER A 252 13.93 2.45 -11.94
N GLY A 253 13.49 2.39 -10.68
CA GLY A 253 12.26 1.67 -10.28
C GLY A 253 12.47 0.36 -9.56
N ILE A 254 11.36 -0.31 -9.27
CA ILE A 254 11.31 -1.60 -8.58
C ILE A 254 12.01 -2.68 -9.40
N ILE A 255 11.68 -2.84 -10.68
CA ILE A 255 12.26 -3.88 -11.55
C ILE A 255 13.75 -3.60 -11.77
N TYR A 256 14.15 -2.34 -11.95
CA TYR A 256 15.55 -1.94 -11.98
C TYR A 256 16.28 -2.33 -10.68
N SER A 257 15.70 -2.00 -9.53
CA SER A 257 16.28 -2.29 -8.22
C SER A 257 16.37 -3.78 -7.95
N LEU A 258 15.38 -4.57 -8.36
CA LEU A 258 15.37 -6.04 -8.25
C LEU A 258 16.43 -6.67 -9.13
N ALA A 259 16.51 -6.28 -10.42
CA ALA A 259 17.55 -6.77 -11.32
C ALA A 259 18.96 -6.42 -10.82
N THR A 260 19.14 -5.20 -10.29
CA THR A 260 20.41 -4.75 -9.69
C THR A 260 20.78 -5.58 -8.45
N GLN A 261 19.81 -5.92 -7.61
CA GLN A 261 20.05 -6.77 -6.43
C GLN A 261 20.43 -8.21 -6.82
N VAL A 262 19.80 -8.78 -7.85
CA VAL A 262 20.16 -10.11 -8.35
C VAL A 262 21.58 -10.11 -8.91
N LEU A 263 21.93 -9.14 -9.75
CA LEU A 263 23.29 -9.00 -10.28
C LEU A 263 24.34 -8.83 -9.17
N ALA A 264 24.02 -8.08 -8.13
CA ALA A 264 24.91 -7.93 -6.98
C ALA A 264 25.13 -9.24 -6.25
N LYS A 265 24.08 -10.05 -6.06
CA LYS A 265 24.18 -11.36 -5.43
C LYS A 265 25.03 -12.32 -6.27
N MET A 266 24.81 -12.37 -7.59
CA MET A 266 25.62 -13.16 -8.51
C MET A 266 27.10 -12.75 -8.47
N ALA A 267 27.38 -11.44 -8.49
CA ALA A 267 28.74 -10.92 -8.37
C ALA A 267 29.39 -11.27 -7.02
N PHE A 268 28.62 -11.22 -5.94
CA PHE A 268 29.11 -11.58 -4.61
C PHE A 268 29.42 -13.08 -4.49
N GLU A 269 28.55 -13.95 -5.01
CA GLU A 269 28.76 -15.40 -5.06
C GLU A 269 29.98 -15.78 -5.92
N ALA A 270 30.23 -15.04 -7.00
CA ALA A 270 31.44 -15.13 -7.81
C ALA A 270 32.68 -14.49 -7.16
N GLN A 271 32.60 -14.05 -5.89
CA GLN A 271 33.65 -13.36 -5.14
C GLN A 271 34.13 -12.03 -5.77
N ASN A 272 33.37 -11.47 -6.70
CA ASN A 272 33.60 -10.14 -7.27
C ASN A 272 32.97 -9.05 -6.39
N TYR A 273 33.55 -8.84 -5.20
CA TYR A 273 33.07 -7.86 -4.23
C TYR A 273 32.99 -6.42 -4.76
N PRO A 274 33.93 -5.91 -5.58
CA PRO A 274 33.82 -4.57 -6.16
C PRO A 274 32.57 -4.40 -7.03
N GLU A 275 32.24 -5.37 -7.87
CA GLU A 275 31.04 -5.32 -8.71
C GLU A 275 29.76 -5.38 -7.85
N ALA A 276 29.71 -6.26 -6.85
CA ALA A 276 28.58 -6.34 -5.93
C ALA A 276 28.36 -5.03 -5.14
N PHE A 277 29.45 -4.41 -4.65
CA PHE A 277 29.40 -3.12 -3.97
C PHE A 277 28.85 -2.02 -4.89
N ASN A 278 29.35 -1.94 -6.12
CA ASN A 278 28.94 -0.93 -7.10
C ASN A 278 27.47 -1.02 -7.47
N TYR A 279 26.90 -2.23 -7.50
CA TYR A 279 25.45 -2.41 -7.71
C TYR A 279 24.61 -1.97 -6.51
N LEU A 280 25.00 -2.35 -5.29
CA LEU A 280 24.15 -2.15 -4.10
C LEU A 280 24.31 -0.79 -3.44
N ASN A 281 25.50 -0.19 -3.46
CA ASN A 281 25.78 1.06 -2.75
C ASN A 281 24.84 2.22 -3.17
N PRO A 282 24.53 2.44 -4.47
CA PRO A 282 23.55 3.45 -4.89
C PRO A 282 22.13 3.19 -4.35
N LEU A 283 21.80 1.93 -4.09
CA LEU A 283 20.47 1.51 -3.64
C LEU A 283 20.35 1.37 -2.11
N TYR A 284 21.39 1.71 -1.34
CA TYR A 284 21.48 1.48 0.11
C TYR A 284 20.17 1.75 0.89
N LYS A 285 19.50 2.89 0.68
CA LYS A 285 18.26 3.26 1.40
C LYS A 285 17.06 2.36 1.10
N GLN A 286 17.07 1.70 -0.06
CA GLN A 286 16.02 0.82 -0.55
C GLN A 286 16.27 -0.66 -0.23
N LEU A 287 17.50 -1.02 0.17
CA LEU A 287 17.86 -2.40 0.45
C LEU A 287 17.10 -2.94 1.66
N ARG A 288 16.77 -4.23 1.62
CA ARG A 288 16.11 -4.98 2.68
C ARG A 288 16.71 -6.38 2.75
N GLY A 289 16.60 -7.02 3.92
CA GLY A 289 17.02 -8.40 4.11
C GLY A 289 18.49 -8.65 3.77
N GLU A 290 18.75 -9.76 3.09
CA GLU A 290 20.11 -10.27 2.80
C GLU A 290 20.99 -9.28 2.04
N ASN A 291 20.41 -8.43 1.18
CA ASN A 291 21.18 -7.46 0.40
C ASN A 291 21.88 -6.39 1.25
N ILE A 292 21.38 -6.11 2.46
CA ILE A 292 22.08 -5.24 3.43
C ILE A 292 23.38 -5.91 3.90
N LYS A 293 23.33 -7.23 4.17
CA LYS A 293 24.51 -8.01 4.57
C LYS A 293 25.51 -8.12 3.42
N ILE A 294 25.05 -8.38 2.19
CA ILE A 294 25.91 -8.43 1.00
C ILE A 294 26.65 -7.11 0.80
N LEU A 295 25.93 -5.97 0.84
CA LEU A 295 26.57 -4.65 0.71
C LEU A 295 27.57 -4.40 1.84
N HIS A 296 27.22 -4.76 3.08
CA HIS A 296 28.08 -4.59 4.25
C HIS A 296 29.39 -5.38 4.12
N GLU A 297 29.31 -6.65 3.75
CA GLU A 297 30.50 -7.50 3.57
C GLU A 297 31.32 -7.07 2.34
N ALA A 298 30.67 -6.78 1.21
CA ALA A 298 31.34 -6.29 0.01
C ALA A 298 32.07 -4.96 0.29
N ALA A 299 31.43 -4.03 1.00
CA ALA A 299 32.06 -2.77 1.41
C ALA A 299 33.32 -3.00 2.27
N PHE A 300 33.26 -3.94 3.21
CA PHE A 300 34.43 -4.29 4.03
C PHE A 300 35.56 -4.88 3.19
N ARG A 301 35.26 -5.86 2.31
CA ARG A 301 36.25 -6.48 1.40
C ARG A 301 36.90 -5.45 0.47
N CYS A 302 36.14 -4.45 0.03
CA CYS A 302 36.60 -3.34 -0.80
C CYS A 302 37.22 -2.17 0.00
N LYS A 303 37.39 -2.29 1.33
CA LYS A 303 37.93 -1.26 2.22
C LYS A 303 37.13 0.05 2.26
N HIS A 304 35.84 0.02 1.92
CA HIS A 304 34.92 1.14 2.10
C HIS A 304 34.40 1.21 3.55
N LEU A 305 35.33 1.47 4.48
CA LEU A 305 35.07 1.38 5.93
C LEU A 305 34.00 2.35 6.43
N ASP A 306 33.87 3.54 5.84
CA ASP A 306 32.84 4.50 6.23
C ASP A 306 31.42 3.98 5.90
N THR A 307 31.27 3.27 4.77
CA THR A 307 30.00 2.60 4.43
C THR A 307 29.69 1.50 5.44
N VAL A 308 30.69 0.70 5.83
CA VAL A 308 30.54 -0.32 6.89
C VAL A 308 30.08 0.31 8.20
N LYS A 309 30.75 1.37 8.66
CA LYS A 309 30.41 2.08 9.91
C LYS A 309 29.00 2.64 9.88
N LYS A 310 28.59 3.25 8.75
CA LYS A 310 27.24 3.79 8.54
C LYS A 310 26.15 2.71 8.64
N MET A 311 26.44 1.51 8.18
CA MET A 311 25.49 0.38 8.15
C MET A 311 25.58 -0.54 9.38
N ALA A 312 26.59 -0.37 10.24
CA ALA A 312 26.96 -1.31 11.30
C ALA A 312 25.79 -1.74 12.19
N ARG A 313 25.04 -0.75 12.72
CA ARG A 313 23.90 -1.01 13.62
C ARG A 313 22.73 -1.67 12.91
N GLU A 314 22.41 -1.20 11.70
CA GLU A 314 21.30 -1.71 10.91
C GLU A 314 21.55 -3.16 10.48
N CYS A 315 22.76 -3.44 9.97
CA CYS A 315 23.14 -4.78 9.55
C CYS A 315 23.16 -5.76 10.73
N TYR A 316 23.74 -5.39 11.88
CA TYR A 316 23.77 -6.28 13.04
C TYR A 316 22.38 -6.52 13.65
N LYS A 317 21.49 -5.52 13.64
CA LYS A 317 20.11 -5.70 14.11
C LYS A 317 19.36 -6.75 13.29
N LEU A 318 19.62 -6.82 11.99
CA LEU A 318 19.01 -7.79 11.08
C LEU A 318 19.73 -9.15 11.11
N PHE A 319 21.06 -9.13 11.26
CA PHE A 319 21.93 -10.31 11.25
C PHE A 319 22.90 -10.26 12.44
N PRO A 320 22.44 -10.67 13.63
CA PRO A 320 23.25 -10.62 14.85
C PRO A 320 24.24 -11.80 14.89
N THR A 321 25.22 -11.81 13.99
CA THR A 321 26.25 -12.86 13.91
C THR A 321 27.61 -12.34 14.33
N SER A 322 28.47 -13.25 14.81
CA SER A 322 29.86 -12.94 15.17
C SER A 322 30.64 -12.33 14.00
N SER A 323 30.41 -12.79 12.77
CA SER A 323 31.04 -12.25 11.55
C SER A 323 30.67 -10.79 11.27
N VAL A 324 29.40 -10.41 11.40
CA VAL A 324 28.94 -9.02 11.17
C VAL A 324 29.50 -8.11 12.27
N ALA A 325 29.47 -8.55 13.51
CA ALA A 325 30.07 -7.82 14.63
C ALA A 325 31.58 -7.65 14.46
N LEU A 326 32.30 -8.68 13.99
CA LEU A 326 33.74 -8.60 13.75
C LEU A 326 34.08 -7.61 12.63
N ILE A 327 33.35 -7.63 11.51
CA ILE A 327 33.52 -6.65 10.43
C ILE A 327 33.32 -5.23 10.97
N ASN A 328 32.29 -5.00 11.78
CA ASN A 328 32.06 -3.71 12.42
C ASN A 328 33.24 -3.33 13.32
N ALA A 329 33.69 -4.24 14.18
CA ALA A 329 34.82 -4.01 15.07
C ALA A 329 36.07 -3.58 14.32
N LYS A 330 36.43 -4.31 13.25
CA LYS A 330 37.57 -4.01 12.38
C LYS A 330 37.46 -2.66 11.69
N ALA A 331 36.26 -2.30 11.20
CA ALA A 331 36.05 -1.01 10.52
C ALA A 331 36.21 0.18 11.47
N TYR A 332 35.71 0.08 12.70
CA TYR A 332 35.91 1.11 13.73
C TYR A 332 37.35 1.14 14.24
N ALA A 333 37.99 -0.02 14.41
CA ALA A 333 39.38 -0.11 14.86
C ALA A 333 40.33 0.56 13.88
N ALA A 334 40.20 0.29 12.57
CA ALA A 334 41.02 0.95 11.54
C ALA A 334 40.83 2.48 11.50
N GLY A 335 39.69 3.01 11.96
CA GLY A 335 39.46 4.44 12.14
C GLY A 335 39.94 5.01 13.49
N SER A 336 40.62 4.21 14.32
CA SER A 336 41.02 4.53 15.70
C SER A 336 39.85 4.90 16.63
N GLU A 337 38.64 4.41 16.33
CA GLU A 337 37.43 4.66 17.11
C GLU A 337 37.27 3.62 18.23
N VAL A 338 38.17 3.67 19.21
CA VAL A 338 38.36 2.65 20.27
C VAL A 338 37.05 2.17 20.90
N ARG A 339 36.22 3.09 21.42
CA ARG A 339 34.99 2.73 22.14
C ARG A 339 34.04 1.87 21.31
N HIS A 340 33.85 2.23 20.04
CA HIS A 340 32.96 1.49 19.14
C HIS A 340 33.57 0.16 18.72
N ALA A 341 34.88 0.14 18.41
CA ALA A 341 35.60 -1.07 18.05
C ALA A 341 35.54 -2.13 19.15
N ILE A 342 35.80 -1.74 20.41
CA ILE A 342 35.72 -2.62 21.58
C ILE A 342 34.30 -3.15 21.81
N GLY A 343 33.28 -2.29 21.67
CA GLY A 343 31.88 -2.71 21.84
C GLY A 343 31.47 -3.77 20.82
N TRP A 344 31.84 -3.58 19.55
CA TRP A 344 31.56 -4.56 18.50
C TRP A 344 32.40 -5.83 18.64
N LEU A 345 33.66 -5.72 19.06
CA LEU A 345 34.51 -6.87 19.27
C LEU A 345 33.97 -7.76 20.40
N LYS A 346 33.51 -7.15 21.50
CA LYS A 346 32.84 -7.87 22.56
C LYS A 346 31.59 -8.59 22.04
N ALA A 347 30.74 -7.90 21.26
CA ALA A 347 29.57 -8.52 20.65
C ALA A 347 29.94 -9.70 19.73
N ALA A 348 31.07 -9.62 19.01
CA ALA A 348 31.55 -10.73 18.19
C ALA A 348 31.96 -11.94 19.03
N LEU A 349 32.72 -11.72 20.11
CA LEU A 349 33.14 -12.77 21.06
C LEU A 349 31.94 -13.42 21.77
N ASP A 350 30.99 -12.61 22.25
CA ASP A 350 29.76 -13.07 22.91
C ASP A 350 28.90 -13.95 21.99
N GLN A 351 28.98 -13.75 20.66
CA GLN A 351 28.30 -14.56 19.64
C GLN A 351 29.10 -15.81 19.21
N GLY A 352 30.18 -16.15 19.93
CA GLY A 352 31.00 -17.32 19.62
C GLY A 352 31.88 -17.13 18.38
N LEU A 353 32.68 -16.06 18.35
CA LEU A 353 33.64 -15.84 17.27
C LEU A 353 34.59 -17.03 17.11
N SER A 354 34.50 -17.72 15.98
CA SER A 354 35.42 -18.80 15.59
C SER A 354 36.80 -18.23 15.29
N ASP A 355 37.85 -18.94 15.70
CA ASP A 355 39.25 -18.57 15.45
C ASP A 355 39.62 -17.16 15.96
N SER A 356 39.10 -16.82 17.15
CA SER A 356 39.29 -15.51 17.78
C SER A 356 40.77 -15.14 17.92
N GLU A 357 41.67 -16.09 18.19
CA GLU A 357 43.11 -15.83 18.33
C GLU A 357 43.74 -15.25 17.05
N ASN A 358 43.40 -15.79 15.88
CA ASN A 358 43.92 -15.29 14.61
C ASN A 358 43.25 -13.96 14.22
N GLU A 359 41.94 -13.85 14.46
CA GLU A 359 41.19 -12.64 14.13
C GLU A 359 41.64 -11.42 14.97
N LEU A 360 41.99 -11.64 16.24
CA LEU A 360 42.52 -10.60 17.13
C LEU A 360 43.96 -10.17 16.76
N LYS A 361 44.69 -11.00 16.02
CA LYS A 361 46.01 -10.65 15.45
C LYS A 361 45.90 -9.83 14.18
N SER A 362 44.72 -9.68 13.60
CA SER A 362 44.49 -8.90 12.38
C SER A 362 45.02 -7.46 12.46
N SER A 363 45.62 -6.97 11.37
CA SER A 363 46.17 -5.60 11.27
C SER A 363 45.13 -4.49 11.42
N TYR A 364 43.85 -4.80 11.21
CA TYR A 364 42.75 -3.86 11.47
C TYR A 364 42.70 -3.37 12.92
N PHE A 365 43.27 -4.12 13.86
CA PHE A 365 43.30 -3.78 15.29
C PHE A 365 44.59 -3.09 15.74
N ASP A 366 45.58 -2.87 14.86
CA ASP A 366 46.90 -2.36 15.27
C ASP A 366 46.82 -0.99 15.97
N SER A 367 45.96 -0.10 15.47
CA SER A 367 45.69 1.23 16.05
C SER A 367 45.13 1.19 17.48
N ILE A 368 44.51 0.08 17.90
CA ILE A 368 43.86 -0.05 19.21
C ILE A 368 44.49 -1.17 20.06
N ARG A 369 45.53 -1.84 19.56
CA ARG A 369 46.10 -3.05 20.17
C ARG A 369 46.67 -2.79 21.56
N ASP A 370 47.20 -1.59 21.77
CA ASP A 370 47.79 -1.20 23.04
C ASP A 370 46.80 -0.70 24.08
N GLU A 371 45.54 -0.46 23.67
CA GLU A 371 44.49 0.03 24.55
C GLU A 371 44.18 -0.98 25.65
N SER A 372 44.05 -0.46 26.88
CA SER A 372 43.74 -1.30 28.05
C SER A 372 42.44 -2.08 27.90
N ALA A 373 41.45 -1.49 27.22
CA ALA A 373 40.16 -2.12 26.94
C ALA A 373 40.27 -3.28 25.94
N PHE A 374 41.14 -3.17 24.93
CA PHE A 374 41.42 -4.25 23.99
C PHE A 374 42.11 -5.40 24.69
N LYS A 375 43.21 -5.13 25.41
CA LYS A 375 43.97 -6.14 26.18
C LYS A 375 43.12 -6.90 27.20
N LYS A 376 42.06 -6.28 27.76
CA LYS A 376 41.13 -6.95 28.67
C LYS A 376 40.21 -7.96 27.98
N LEU A 377 39.80 -7.70 26.74
CA LEU A 377 38.93 -8.59 25.97
C LEU A 377 39.68 -9.77 25.35
N THR A 378 41.00 -9.63 25.16
CA THR A 378 41.84 -10.63 24.48
C THR A 378 42.71 -11.45 25.43
N ARG A 379 42.58 -11.26 26.75
CA ARG A 379 43.23 -12.10 27.74
C ARG A 379 42.40 -13.38 27.93
N PRO A 380 43.04 -14.57 27.98
CA PRO A 380 42.36 -15.85 28.15
C PRO A 380 41.60 -15.94 29.47
#